data_AF-A0A9D5YP96-F1
#
_entry.id   AF-A0A9D5YP96-F1
#
_cell.length_a   1.000
_cell.length_b   1.000
_cell.length_c   1.000
_cell.angle_alpha   90.00
_cell.angle_beta   90.00
_cell.angle_gamma   90.00
#
_symmetry.space_group_name_H-M   'P 1'
#
loop_
_entity.id
_entity.type
_entity.pdbx_description
1 polymer ?
#
loop_
_entity_poly.entity_id
_entity_poly.type
_entity_poly.pdbx_seq_one_letter_code
_entity_poly.pdbx_strand_id
1 'polypeptide(L)'
;VGTLTFEKPDMETFRCLALAYEAAKIGHTMPCVLNGANEAAVSLFLHKKLGFLEIAETLEQVMQMHKVIENPTLEEILSADRWAREQVLALVRQQ
;
A
#
# COMPACT_ATOMS: atom_id res chain seq x y z
N VAL A 1 -12.93 14.80 -33.23
CA VAL A 1 -12.89 13.93 -32.02
C VAL A 1 -12.47 12.54 -32.48
N GLY A 2 -11.44 11.95 -31.86
CA GLY A 2 -10.78 10.70 -32.31
C GLY A 2 -11.36 9.41 -31.71
N THR A 3 -10.73 8.28 -32.03
CA THR A 3 -11.13 6.92 -31.62
C THR A 3 -10.80 6.64 -30.15
N LEU A 4 -11.72 5.98 -29.44
CA LEU A 4 -11.47 5.44 -28.10
C LEU A 4 -10.94 4.00 -28.21
N THR A 5 -9.88 3.70 -27.47
CA THR A 5 -9.29 2.35 -27.35
C THR A 5 -9.41 1.83 -25.93
N PHE A 6 -9.45 0.51 -25.78
CA PHE A 6 -9.60 -0.17 -24.49
C PHE A 6 -8.68 -1.39 -24.45
N GLU A 7 -8.15 -1.68 -23.27
CA GLU A 7 -7.33 -2.87 -23.01
C GLU A 7 -7.57 -3.37 -21.58
N LYS A 8 -7.15 -4.61 -21.31
CA LYS A 8 -7.18 -5.16 -19.95
C LYS A 8 -6.00 -4.61 -19.16
N PRO A 9 -6.16 -4.34 -17.85
CA PRO A 9 -5.04 -3.93 -17.02
C PRO A 9 -4.03 -5.07 -16.88
N ASP A 10 -2.75 -4.72 -16.93
CA ASP A 10 -1.64 -5.63 -16.63
C ASP A 10 -1.40 -5.68 -15.11
N MET A 11 -1.88 -6.76 -14.50
CA MET A 11 -1.80 -6.97 -13.05
C MET A 11 -0.41 -7.44 -12.58
N GLU A 12 0.43 -7.95 -13.49
CA GLU A 12 1.77 -8.44 -13.19
C GLU A 12 2.76 -7.29 -13.15
N THR A 13 2.70 -6.38 -14.13
CA THR A 13 3.54 -5.19 -14.17
C THR A 13 3.11 -4.15 -13.14
N PHE A 14 1.80 -3.86 -13.04
CA PHE A 14 1.26 -2.84 -12.14
C PHE A 14 0.71 -3.44 -10.85
N ARG A 15 1.60 -4.09 -10.09
CA ARG A 15 1.28 -4.87 -8.87
C ARG A 15 0.43 -4.12 -7.84
N CYS A 16 0.58 -2.79 -7.71
CA CYS A 16 -0.22 -1.99 -6.78
C CYS A 16 -1.74 -2.12 -7.03
N LEU A 17 -2.16 -2.36 -8.27
CA LEU A 17 -3.57 -2.58 -8.57
C LEU A 17 -4.06 -3.90 -7.97
N ALA A 18 -3.29 -4.98 -8.08
CA ALA A 18 -3.60 -6.26 -7.47
C ALA A 18 -3.67 -6.15 -5.93
N LEU A 19 -2.70 -5.46 -5.32
CA LEU A 19 -2.68 -5.20 -3.87
C LEU A 19 -3.91 -4.40 -3.41
N ALA A 20 -4.36 -3.41 -4.19
CA ALA A 20 -5.58 -2.66 -3.88
C ALA A 20 -6.84 -3.54 -3.91
N TYR A 21 -6.96 -4.44 -4.90
CA TYR A 21 -8.05 -5.41 -4.93
C TYR A 21 -7.99 -6.38 -3.75
N GLU A 22 -6.81 -6.84 -3.36
CA GLU A 22 -6.63 -7.70 -2.19
C GLU A 22 -7.02 -6.99 -0.89
N ALA A 23 -6.52 -5.78 -0.67
CA ALA A 23 -6.85 -4.98 0.50
C ALA A 23 -8.36 -4.72 0.59
N ALA A 24 -9.02 -4.41 -0.54
CA ALA A 24 -10.46 -4.21 -0.60
C ALA A 24 -11.25 -5.50 -0.29
N LYS A 25 -10.77 -6.67 -0.75
CA LYS A 25 -11.39 -7.96 -0.44
C LYS A 25 -11.26 -8.34 1.03
N ILE A 26 -10.09 -8.09 1.63
CA ILE A 26 -9.87 -8.30 3.07
C ILE A 26 -10.71 -7.33 3.90
N GLY A 27 -10.80 -6.07 3.46
CA GLY A 27 -11.58 -5.04 4.11
C GLY A 27 -11.02 -4.65 5.49
N HIS A 28 -11.91 -4.18 6.37
CA HIS A 28 -11.56 -3.79 7.73
C HIS A 28 -10.42 -2.74 7.76
N THR A 29 -9.34 -2.97 8.51
CA THR A 29 -8.19 -2.05 8.52
C THR A 29 -7.23 -2.20 7.35
N MET A 30 -7.33 -3.24 6.51
CA MET A 30 -6.35 -3.50 5.46
C MET A 30 -6.28 -2.40 4.38
N PRO A 31 -7.40 -1.83 3.86
CA PRO A 31 -7.34 -0.70 2.94
C PRO A 31 -6.65 0.54 3.53
N CYS A 32 -6.86 0.79 4.82
CA CYS A 32 -6.21 1.89 5.52
C CYS A 32 -4.70 1.67 5.64
N VAL A 33 -4.28 0.44 5.95
CA VAL A 33 -2.86 0.06 6.00
C VAL A 33 -2.20 0.22 4.63
N LEU A 34 -2.83 -0.27 3.56
CA LEU A 34 -2.32 -0.07 2.20
C LEU A 34 -2.16 1.42 1.87
N ASN A 35 -3.16 2.25 2.20
CA ASN A 35 -3.10 3.69 1.95
C ASN A 35 -1.97 4.37 2.73
N GLY A 36 -1.88 4.13 4.04
CA GLY A 36 -0.84 4.71 4.90
C GLY A 36 0.56 4.27 4.48
N ALA A 37 0.73 3.01 4.09
CA ALA A 37 1.98 2.50 3.54
C ALA A 37 2.33 3.18 2.22
N ASN A 38 1.37 3.37 1.31
CA ASN A 38 1.59 4.05 0.03
C ASN A 38 2.03 5.50 0.19
N GLU A 39 1.41 6.26 1.09
CA GLU A 39 1.82 7.63 1.35
C GLU A 39 3.27 7.71 1.86
N ALA A 40 3.66 6.83 2.78
CA ALA A 40 5.03 6.77 3.28
C ALA A 40 6.03 6.32 2.19
N ALA A 41 5.71 5.27 1.44
CA ALA A 41 6.60 4.71 0.41
C ALA A 41 6.80 5.69 -0.76
N VAL A 42 5.73 6.33 -1.24
CA VAL A 42 5.82 7.37 -2.28
C VAL A 42 6.62 8.57 -1.77
N SER A 43 6.44 9.00 -0.51
CA SER A 43 7.25 10.06 0.07
C SER A 43 8.74 9.70 0.06
N LEU A 44 9.11 8.49 0.46
CA LEU A 44 10.50 8.02 0.42
C LEU A 44 11.05 7.94 -1.01
N PHE A 45 10.25 7.48 -1.97
CA PHE A 45 10.60 7.49 -3.38
C PHE A 45 10.92 8.91 -3.89
N LEU A 46 10.05 9.88 -3.58
CA LEU A 46 10.26 11.29 -3.96
C LEU A 46 11.52 11.88 -3.32
N HIS A 47 11.92 11.39 -2.14
CA HIS A 47 13.16 11.76 -1.47
C HIS A 47 14.37 10.89 -1.87
N LYS A 48 14.24 10.07 -2.93
CA LYS A 48 15.29 9.16 -3.45
C LYS A 48 15.81 8.19 -2.40
N LYS A 49 14.96 7.78 -1.46
CA LYS A 49 15.23 6.76 -0.43
C LYS A 49 14.65 5.39 -0.78
N LEU A 50 13.90 5.32 -1.86
CA LEU A 50 13.18 4.15 -2.34
C LEU A 50 13.15 4.25 -3.87
N GLY A 51 13.35 3.14 -4.57
CA GLY A 51 13.18 2.99 -6.01
C GLY A 51 11.70 2.87 -6.40
N PHE A 52 11.39 3.05 -7.68
CA PHE A 52 10.00 3.01 -8.15
C PHE A 52 9.35 1.64 -7.96
N LEU A 53 10.07 0.56 -8.30
CA LEU A 53 9.55 -0.82 -8.20
C LEU A 53 9.46 -1.31 -6.75
N GLU A 54 10.38 -0.83 -5.90
CA GLU A 54 10.42 -1.15 -4.48
C GLU A 54 9.17 -0.61 -3.72
N ILE A 55 8.41 0.33 -4.28
CA ILE A 55 7.13 0.78 -3.70
C ILE A 55 6.20 -0.42 -3.55
N ALA A 56 5.93 -1.15 -4.64
CA ALA A 56 4.99 -2.27 -4.61
C ALA A 56 5.44 -3.38 -3.66
N GLU A 57 6.75 -3.65 -3.62
CA GLU A 57 7.36 -4.63 -2.70
C GLU A 57 7.18 -4.21 -1.23
N THR A 58 7.39 -2.93 -0.93
CA THR A 58 7.20 -2.39 0.42
C THR A 58 5.74 -2.47 0.85
N LEU A 59 4.79 -2.16 -0.05
CA LEU A 59 3.35 -2.25 0.26
C LEU A 59 2.93 -3.68 0.58
N GLU A 60 3.36 -4.65 -0.24
CA GLU A 60 3.08 -6.06 -0.03
C GLU A 60 3.61 -6.55 1.32
N GLN A 61 4.85 -6.19 1.68
CA GLN A 61 5.43 -6.56 2.98
C GLN A 61 4.64 -5.96 4.16
N VAL A 62 4.29 -4.67 4.10
CA VAL A 62 3.54 -4.02 5.18
C VAL A 62 2.13 -4.62 5.31
N MET A 63 1.47 -4.93 4.20
CA MET A 63 0.18 -5.65 4.22
C MET A 63 0.31 -7.03 4.87
N GLN A 64 1.34 -7.81 4.52
CA GLN A 64 1.58 -9.14 5.10
C GLN A 64 1.89 -9.11 6.59
N MET A 65 2.56 -8.07 7.07
CA MET A 65 2.88 -7.89 8.49
C MET A 65 1.67 -7.46 9.34
N HIS A 66 0.61 -6.94 8.71
CA HIS A 66 -0.51 -6.36 9.43
C HIS A 66 -1.45 -7.42 9.98
N LYS A 67 -1.79 -7.29 11.27
CA LYS A 67 -2.89 -8.05 11.85
C LYS A 67 -4.19 -7.27 11.68
N VAL A 68 -5.06 -7.78 10.80
CA VAL A 68 -6.36 -7.16 10.50
C VAL A 68 -7.19 -7.03 11.78
N ILE A 69 -7.76 -5.84 11.97
CA ILE A 69 -8.71 -5.52 13.05
C ILE A 69 -10.08 -5.42 12.40
N GLU A 70 -10.95 -6.39 12.67
CA GLU A 70 -12.30 -6.42 12.12
C GLU A 70 -13.21 -5.35 12.76
N ASN A 71 -14.09 -4.77 11.95
CA ASN A 71 -15.04 -3.71 12.36
C ASN A 71 -14.41 -2.61 13.24
N PRO A 72 -13.35 -1.94 12.74
CA PRO A 72 -12.55 -1.05 13.57
C PRO A 72 -13.31 0.22 13.92
N THR A 73 -13.03 0.72 15.11
CA THR A 73 -13.34 2.09 15.52
C THR A 73 -12.45 3.09 14.75
N LEU A 74 -12.81 4.38 14.82
CA LEU A 74 -11.98 5.44 14.24
C LEU A 74 -10.56 5.45 14.83
N GLU A 75 -10.41 5.20 16.14
CA GLU A 75 -9.11 5.18 16.80
C GLU A 75 -8.22 4.04 16.29
N GLU A 76 -8.81 2.87 16.04
CA GLU A 76 -8.11 1.72 15.45
C GLU A 76 -7.72 1.97 14.00
N ILE A 77 -8.56 2.66 13.21
CA ILE A 77 -8.22 3.09 11.84
C ILE A 77 -7.01 4.04 11.86
N LEU A 78 -7.05 5.07 12.71
CA LEU A 78 -5.95 6.02 12.84
C LEU A 78 -4.66 5.36 13.36
N SER A 79 -4.79 4.34 14.22
CA SER A 79 -3.66 3.57 14.71
C SER A 79 -3.08 2.66 13.62
N ALA A 80 -3.92 2.06 12.78
CA ALA A 80 -3.49 1.25 11.64
C ALA A 80 -2.74 2.09 10.59
N ASP A 81 -3.21 3.31 10.29
CA ASP A 81 -2.48 4.24 9.41
C ASP A 81 -1.10 4.60 9.97
N ARG A 82 -1.02 5.00 11.24
CA ARG A 82 0.25 5.32 11.90
C ARG A 82 1.20 4.12 11.87
N TRP A 83 0.70 2.94 12.26
CA TRP A 83 1.46 1.71 12.24
C TRP A 83 2.00 1.42 10.83
N ALA A 84 1.18 1.52 9.78
CA ALA A 84 1.62 1.27 8.41
C ALA A 84 2.78 2.18 7.99
N ARG A 85 2.69 3.48 8.31
CA ARG A 85 3.77 4.45 8.04
C ARG A 85 5.06 4.11 8.79
N GLU A 86 4.95 3.74 10.07
CA GLU A 86 6.09 3.34 10.89
C GLU A 86 6.78 2.10 10.34
N GLN A 87 6.01 1.10 9.88
CA GLN A 87 6.57 -0.12 9.29
C GLN A 87 7.31 0.13 7.98
N VAL A 88 6.78 1.01 7.10
CA VAL A 88 7.51 1.44 5.90
C VAL A 88 8.87 2.03 6.26
N LEU A 89 8.91 2.94 7.24
CA LEU A 89 10.16 3.56 7.70
C LEU A 89 11.12 2.54 8.32
N ALA A 90 10.60 1.55 9.04
CA ALA A 90 11.40 0.49 9.65
C ALA A 90 12.06 -0.42 8.61
N LEU A 91 11.33 -0.80 7.56
CA LEU A 91 11.84 -1.64 6.47
C LEU A 91 12.96 -0.95 5.70
N VAL A 92 12.80 0.33 5.35
CA VAL A 92 13.79 1.09 4.58
C VAL A 92 15.05 1.40 5.39
N ARG A 93 14.96 1.49 6.72
CA ARG A 93 16.15 1.66 7.59
C ARG A 93 17.01 0.40 7.72
N GLN A 94 16.48 -0.76 7.37
CA GLN A 94 17.18 -2.05 7.45
C GLN A 94 17.87 -2.45 6.14
N GLN A 95 17.68 -1.67 5.07
CA GLN A 95 18.34 -1.80 3.77
C GLN A 95 19.59 -0.91 3.70
#